data_AF-A4YLH9-F1
#
_entry.id   AF-A4YLH9-F1
#
_cell.length_a   1.000
_cell.length_b   1.000
_cell.length_c   1.000
_cell.angle_alpha   90.00
_cell.angle_beta   90.00
_cell.angle_gamma   90.00
#
_symmetry.space_group_name_H-M   'P 1'
#
loop_
_entity.id
_entity.type
_entity.pdbx_description
1 polymer ?
#
loop_
_entity_poly.entity_id
_entity_poly.type
_entity_poly.pdbx_seq_one_letter_code
_entity_poly.pdbx_strand_id
1 'polypeptide(L)'
;MHGTTVAQAASNAAVAKAQAATSLNIVSDIVRGCLEAGLSEAAETTIALLQQRSAATSDVADLTEAVPPLAEILRYGTARELPTEALRLLVISLVEAICAGLVYACRNLQADVATELRGRLARLDAAIGLIEDAGLREGWRRALAHVANDSSAHPLLKGLASRALYDHGTVSPEQTALALSRALSHSVPTLEAGDWLDGFLGQSGQVLLHDHALRRIIDIWLAAIDDEAFNNLLPVMRRAFSSFDRSERRRLLDELARQRPLAVSTTTDTAPLQPLAQLPTGTADFEAALPLLLTILGADRPMKDANR
;
A
#
# COMPACT_ATOMS: atom_id res chain seq x y z
N MET A 1 41.52 -15.49 21.57
CA MET A 1 41.32 -14.50 22.65
C MET A 1 40.71 -13.26 22.04
N HIS A 2 39.65 -12.70 22.63
CA HIS A 2 38.93 -11.57 22.01
C HIS A 2 39.46 -10.18 22.43
N GLY A 3 40.48 -10.07 23.28
CA GLY A 3 41.10 -8.79 23.65
C GLY A 3 41.30 -8.65 25.16
N THR A 4 41.93 -7.56 25.59
CA THR A 4 42.30 -7.31 26.99
C THR A 4 41.28 -6.49 27.77
N THR A 5 40.32 -5.85 27.08
CA THR A 5 39.20 -5.11 27.70
C THR A 5 37.85 -5.68 27.26
N VAL A 6 36.79 -5.43 28.03
CA VAL A 6 35.42 -5.87 27.67
C VAL A 6 34.98 -5.27 26.33
N ALA A 7 35.31 -4.00 26.08
CA ALA A 7 35.00 -3.32 24.82
C ALA A 7 35.73 -3.96 23.62
N GLN A 8 37.02 -4.29 23.76
CA GLN A 8 37.78 -4.98 22.71
C GLN A 8 37.26 -6.40 22.49
N ALA A 9 36.95 -7.11 23.58
CA ALA A 9 36.37 -8.45 23.55
C ALA A 9 35.03 -8.49 22.82
N ALA A 10 34.13 -7.55 23.13
CA ALA A 10 32.85 -7.41 22.47
C ALA A 10 33.02 -7.06 20.98
N SER A 11 33.91 -6.12 20.66
CA SER A 11 34.20 -5.70 19.27
C SER A 11 34.72 -6.87 18.44
N ASN A 12 35.75 -7.56 18.91
CA ASN A 12 36.34 -8.69 18.19
C ASN A 12 35.38 -9.89 18.09
N ALA A 13 34.52 -10.10 19.10
CA ALA A 13 33.49 -11.12 19.04
C ALA A 13 32.40 -10.77 18.01
N ALA A 14 31.99 -9.50 17.93
CA ALA A 14 31.02 -9.04 16.93
C ALA A 14 31.58 -9.19 15.50
N VAL A 15 32.81 -8.74 15.26
CA VAL A 15 33.48 -8.90 13.95
C VAL A 15 33.64 -10.38 13.58
N ALA A 16 34.06 -11.23 14.51
CA ALA A 16 34.18 -12.67 14.25
C ALA A 16 32.82 -13.32 13.93
N LYS A 17 31.75 -12.94 14.64
CA LYS A 17 30.39 -13.41 14.34
C LYS A 17 29.93 -12.93 12.96
N ALA A 18 30.22 -11.69 12.60
CA ALA A 18 29.86 -11.15 11.29
C ALA A 18 30.61 -11.86 10.15
N GLN A 19 31.91 -12.15 10.33
CA GLN A 19 32.70 -12.92 9.37
C GLN A 19 32.16 -14.34 9.19
N ALA A 20 31.75 -14.99 10.28
CA ALA A 20 31.19 -16.34 10.26
C ALA A 20 29.73 -16.41 9.78
N ALA A 21 29.00 -15.30 9.80
CA ALA A 21 27.61 -15.25 9.37
C ALA A 21 27.47 -15.59 7.88
N THR A 22 26.45 -16.36 7.53
CA THR A 22 26.18 -16.78 6.14
C THR A 22 25.05 -15.98 5.47
N SER A 23 24.24 -15.25 6.24
CA SER A 23 23.17 -14.37 5.74
C SER A 23 23.49 -12.89 6.03
N LEU A 24 23.07 -12.02 5.11
CA LEU A 24 23.20 -10.57 5.27
C LEU A 24 22.35 -10.03 6.42
N ASN A 25 21.21 -10.65 6.72
CA ASN A 25 20.34 -10.24 7.83
C ASN A 25 21.07 -10.33 9.16
N ILE A 26 21.79 -11.44 9.38
CA ILE A 26 22.61 -11.65 10.58
C ILE A 26 23.70 -10.58 10.68
N VAL A 27 24.34 -10.23 9.57
CA VAL A 27 25.37 -9.18 9.56
C VAL A 27 24.76 -7.80 9.84
N SER A 28 23.60 -7.47 9.27
CA SER A 28 22.86 -6.23 9.56
C SER A 28 22.44 -6.13 11.02
N ASP A 29 21.99 -7.23 11.61
CA ASP A 29 21.65 -7.32 13.03
C ASP A 29 22.87 -7.11 13.92
N ILE A 30 24.04 -7.62 13.52
CA ILE A 30 25.30 -7.37 14.22
C ILE A 30 25.72 -5.91 14.08
N VAL A 31 25.57 -5.28 12.89
CA VAL A 31 25.82 -3.84 12.73
C VAL A 31 24.94 -3.05 13.69
N ARG A 32 23.63 -3.32 13.72
CA ARG A 32 22.69 -2.68 14.64
C ARG A 32 23.13 -2.86 16.09
N GLY A 33 23.45 -4.10 16.50
CA GLY A 33 23.94 -4.38 17.84
C GLY A 33 25.23 -3.66 18.19
N CYS A 34 26.17 -3.51 17.25
CA CYS A 34 27.40 -2.73 17.44
C CYS A 34 27.10 -1.23 17.64
N LEU A 35 26.18 -0.68 16.85
CA LEU A 35 25.77 0.73 16.96
C LEU A 35 25.06 1.00 18.29
N GLU A 36 24.12 0.15 18.68
CA GLU A 36 23.41 0.23 19.98
C GLU A 36 24.37 0.08 21.17
N ALA A 37 25.36 -0.82 21.06
CA ALA A 37 26.37 -1.05 22.08
C ALA A 37 27.50 0.01 22.10
N GLY A 38 27.54 0.93 21.12
CA GLY A 38 28.59 1.94 20.95
C GLY A 38 29.97 1.37 20.66
N LEU A 39 30.03 0.30 19.87
CA LEU A 39 31.27 -0.35 19.41
C LEU A 39 31.64 0.19 18.02
N SER A 40 32.04 1.47 17.93
CA SER A 40 32.19 2.17 16.64
C SER A 40 33.19 1.51 15.68
N GLU A 41 34.34 1.04 16.17
CA GLU A 41 35.35 0.34 15.35
C GLU A 41 34.83 -1.00 14.78
N ALA A 42 34.07 -1.74 15.60
CA ALA A 42 33.42 -2.97 15.16
C ALA A 42 32.27 -2.70 14.17
N ALA A 43 31.52 -1.62 14.38
CA ALA A 43 30.47 -1.19 13.48
C ALA A 43 31.04 -0.84 12.09
N GLU A 44 32.09 -0.03 12.01
CA GLU A 44 32.77 0.31 10.75
C GLU A 44 33.27 -0.94 10.01
N THR A 45 33.94 -1.84 10.73
CA THR A 45 34.46 -3.09 10.14
C THR A 45 33.33 -3.98 9.62
N THR A 46 32.24 -4.08 10.37
CA THR A 46 31.08 -4.92 10.00
C THR A 46 30.29 -4.29 8.86
N ILE A 47 30.19 -2.96 8.81
CA ILE A 47 29.59 -2.21 7.70
C ILE A 47 30.37 -2.47 6.40
N ALA A 48 31.71 -2.40 6.43
CA ALA A 48 32.54 -2.68 5.25
C ALA A 48 32.37 -4.13 4.77
N LEU A 49 32.30 -5.10 5.69
CA LEU A 49 32.04 -6.50 5.36
C LEU A 49 30.66 -6.68 4.71
N LEU A 50 29.63 -6.00 5.22
CA LEU A 50 28.28 -6.06 4.68
C LEU A 50 28.22 -5.43 3.27
N GLN A 51 28.88 -4.30 3.04
CA GLN A 51 29.00 -3.68 1.72
C GLN A 51 29.62 -4.65 0.71
N GLN A 52 30.75 -5.27 1.06
CA GLN A 52 31.43 -6.24 0.18
C GLN A 52 30.53 -7.44 -0.17
N ARG A 53 29.73 -7.93 0.78
CA ARG A 53 28.81 -9.06 0.56
C ARG A 53 27.56 -8.66 -0.22
N SER A 54 27.04 -7.46 0.00
CA SER A 54 25.86 -6.96 -0.74
C SER A 54 26.11 -6.88 -2.25
N ALA A 55 27.34 -6.56 -2.66
CA ALA A 55 27.74 -6.57 -4.06
C ALA A 55 27.77 -7.98 -4.69
N ALA A 56 27.79 -9.04 -3.89
CA ALA A 56 27.90 -10.44 -4.34
C ALA A 56 26.61 -11.26 -4.16
N THR A 57 25.61 -10.71 -3.47
CA THR A 57 24.34 -11.39 -3.16
C THR A 57 23.21 -10.93 -4.09
N SER A 58 22.45 -11.88 -4.62
CA SER A 58 21.25 -11.62 -5.44
C SER A 58 19.94 -11.76 -4.66
N ASP A 59 19.99 -12.03 -3.36
CA ASP A 59 18.79 -12.26 -2.54
C ASP A 59 18.17 -10.93 -2.08
N VAL A 60 17.27 -10.43 -2.93
CA VAL A 60 16.50 -9.21 -2.69
C VAL A 60 15.63 -9.32 -1.44
N ALA A 61 15.13 -10.52 -1.10
CA ALA A 61 14.21 -10.68 0.01
C ALA A 61 14.91 -10.40 1.35
N ASP A 62 16.14 -10.90 1.53
CA ASP A 62 16.97 -10.61 2.70
C ASP A 62 17.34 -9.12 2.76
N LEU A 63 17.81 -8.56 1.63
CA LEU A 63 18.19 -7.15 1.56
C LEU A 63 17.04 -6.21 1.96
N THR A 64 15.81 -6.51 1.53
CA THR A 64 14.63 -5.70 1.85
C THR A 64 14.28 -5.67 3.33
N GLU A 65 14.66 -6.70 4.11
CA GLU A 65 14.44 -6.72 5.56
C GLU A 65 15.54 -6.00 6.34
N ALA A 66 16.77 -5.96 5.79
CA ALA A 66 17.90 -5.33 6.44
C ALA A 66 17.85 -3.79 6.44
N VAL A 67 17.22 -3.16 5.44
CA VAL A 67 17.26 -1.69 5.25
C VAL A 67 16.42 -0.90 6.27
N PRO A 68 15.14 -1.25 6.55
CA PRO A 68 14.30 -0.44 7.45
C PRO A 68 14.91 -0.08 8.82
N PRO A 69 15.47 -1.03 9.59
CA PRO A 69 16.06 -0.68 10.88
C PRO A 69 17.28 0.26 10.75
N LEU A 70 18.05 0.15 9.67
CA LEU A 70 19.20 1.04 9.43
C LEU A 70 18.75 2.46 9.06
N ALA A 71 17.67 2.60 8.28
CA ALA A 71 17.09 3.88 7.94
C ALA A 71 16.51 4.61 9.17
N GLU A 72 15.89 3.88 10.10
CA GLU A 72 15.41 4.43 11.37
C GLU A 72 16.56 4.96 12.24
N ILE A 73 17.66 4.20 12.34
CA ILE A 73 18.87 4.64 13.06
C ILE A 73 19.46 5.91 12.42
N LEU A 74 19.52 5.99 11.09
CA LEU A 74 19.97 7.20 10.39
C LEU A 74 19.04 8.40 10.64
N ARG A 75 17.73 8.17 10.69
CA ARG A 75 16.73 9.24 10.82
C ARG A 75 16.63 9.80 12.23
N TYR A 76 16.57 8.93 13.22
CA TYR A 76 16.34 9.29 14.61
C TYR A 76 17.64 9.44 15.42
N GLY A 77 18.75 8.92 14.88
CA GLY A 77 20.04 8.90 15.56
C GLY A 77 20.06 7.95 16.76
N THR A 78 21.15 7.98 17.50
CA THR A 78 21.26 7.31 18.81
C THR A 78 21.90 8.28 19.81
N ALA A 79 21.87 7.93 21.10
CA ALA A 79 22.53 8.72 22.15
C ALA A 79 24.08 8.70 22.07
N ARG A 80 24.67 7.99 21.09
CA ARG A 80 26.12 7.78 20.94
C ARG A 80 26.62 8.28 19.59
N GLU A 81 27.92 8.53 19.49
CA GLU A 81 28.57 8.86 18.22
C GLU A 81 28.47 7.68 17.25
N LEU A 82 27.79 7.89 16.13
CA LEU A 82 27.60 6.91 15.06
C LEU A 82 28.51 7.26 13.88
N PRO A 83 29.05 6.25 13.17
CA PRO A 83 29.69 6.47 11.87
C PRO A 83 28.60 6.74 10.80
N THR A 84 27.92 7.88 10.90
CA THR A 84 26.72 8.24 10.12
C THR A 84 26.98 8.13 8.61
N GLU A 85 28.16 8.55 8.15
CA GLU A 85 28.50 8.50 6.73
C GLU A 85 28.69 7.06 6.23
N ALA A 86 29.38 6.20 7.00
CA ALA A 86 29.55 4.80 6.64
C ALA A 86 28.20 4.06 6.61
N LEU A 87 27.33 4.34 7.57
CA LEU A 87 25.98 3.77 7.62
C LEU A 87 25.12 4.26 6.45
N ARG A 88 25.20 5.54 6.10
CA ARG A 88 24.51 6.13 4.94
C ARG A 88 24.95 5.44 3.64
N LEU A 89 26.26 5.29 3.42
CA LEU A 89 26.81 4.61 2.25
C LEU A 89 26.40 3.14 2.16
N LEU A 90 26.34 2.44 3.31
CA LEU A 90 25.81 1.08 3.38
C LEU A 90 24.35 1.02 2.94
N VAL A 91 23.49 1.87 3.49
CA VAL A 91 22.06 1.87 3.13
C VAL A 91 21.88 2.17 1.64
N ILE A 92 22.64 3.11 1.09
CA ILE A 92 22.64 3.39 -0.35
C ILE A 92 22.99 2.14 -1.15
N SER A 93 24.12 1.49 -0.83
CA SER A 93 24.55 0.26 -1.50
C SER A 93 23.50 -0.86 -1.44
N LEU A 94 22.83 -1.03 -0.29
CA LEU A 94 21.78 -2.04 -0.14
C LEU A 94 20.56 -1.71 -1.01
N VAL A 95 20.11 -0.46 -1.02
CA VAL A 95 18.96 -0.04 -1.83
C VAL A 95 19.27 -0.14 -3.32
N GLU A 96 20.48 0.22 -3.75
CA GLU A 96 20.90 0.06 -5.15
C GLU A 96 20.89 -1.42 -5.59
N ALA A 97 21.41 -2.31 -4.74
CA ALA A 97 21.36 -3.76 -4.99
C ALA A 97 19.92 -4.27 -5.07
N ILE A 98 19.04 -3.83 -4.16
CA ILE A 98 17.60 -4.16 -4.19
C ILE A 98 16.99 -3.67 -5.51
N CYS A 99 17.21 -2.41 -5.89
CA CYS A 99 16.65 -1.84 -7.12
C CYS A 99 17.07 -2.64 -8.36
N ALA A 100 18.33 -3.10 -8.41
CA ALA A 100 18.85 -3.89 -9.52
C ALA A 100 18.19 -5.28 -9.61
N GLY A 101 17.89 -5.91 -8.47
CA GLY A 101 17.29 -7.26 -8.41
C GLY A 101 15.76 -7.28 -8.36
N LEU A 102 15.10 -6.16 -8.04
CA LEU A 102 13.68 -6.11 -7.65
C LEU A 102 12.76 -6.73 -8.71
N VAL A 103 12.94 -6.36 -9.97
CA VAL A 103 12.08 -6.82 -11.07
C VAL A 103 12.11 -8.34 -11.17
N TYR A 104 13.29 -8.95 -11.06
CA TYR A 104 13.45 -10.40 -11.09
C TYR A 104 12.81 -11.07 -9.86
N ALA A 105 12.99 -10.48 -8.68
CA ALA A 105 12.40 -10.97 -7.44
C ALA A 105 10.86 -10.95 -7.44
N CYS A 106 10.23 -10.08 -8.24
CA CYS A 106 8.77 -10.00 -8.34
C CYS A 106 8.12 -10.93 -9.37
N ARG A 107 8.91 -11.65 -10.20
CA ARG A 107 8.39 -12.46 -11.31
C ARG A 107 7.96 -13.86 -10.88
N ASN A 108 6.87 -14.35 -11.46
CA ASN A 108 6.41 -15.75 -11.36
C ASN A 108 6.33 -16.30 -9.92
N LEU A 109 6.00 -15.43 -8.97
CA LEU A 109 5.88 -15.81 -7.56
C LEU A 109 4.59 -16.61 -7.32
N GLN A 110 4.63 -17.44 -6.29
CA GLN A 110 3.41 -17.99 -5.69
C GLN A 110 2.72 -16.93 -4.81
N ALA A 111 1.42 -17.07 -4.61
CA ALA A 111 0.60 -16.05 -3.94
C ALA A 111 1.02 -15.77 -2.48
N ASP A 112 1.43 -16.81 -1.74
CA ASP A 112 1.96 -16.70 -0.37
C ASP A 112 3.27 -15.92 -0.34
N VAL A 113 4.22 -16.26 -1.22
CA VAL A 113 5.51 -15.56 -1.36
C VAL A 113 5.30 -14.10 -1.78
N ALA A 114 4.38 -13.84 -2.72
CA ALA A 114 4.04 -12.48 -3.14
C ALA A 114 3.45 -11.66 -1.97
N THR A 115 2.65 -12.30 -1.11
CA THR A 115 2.05 -11.64 0.06
C THR A 115 3.11 -11.25 1.09
N GLU A 116 4.07 -12.13 1.35
CA GLU A 116 5.20 -11.85 2.24
C GLU A 116 6.08 -10.72 1.68
N LEU A 117 6.48 -10.83 0.40
CA LEU A 117 7.31 -9.82 -0.25
C LEU A 117 6.61 -8.46 -0.29
N ARG A 118 5.29 -8.42 -0.50
CA ARG A 118 4.50 -7.17 -0.45
C ARG A 118 4.71 -6.43 0.88
N GLY A 119 4.66 -7.15 2.00
CA GLY A 119 4.85 -6.56 3.33
C GLY A 119 6.28 -6.06 3.57
N ARG A 120 7.28 -6.75 3.00
CA ARG A 120 8.69 -6.30 3.02
C ARG A 120 8.89 -5.03 2.17
N LEU A 121 8.36 -5.00 0.95
CA LEU A 121 8.46 -3.86 0.04
C LEU A 121 7.74 -2.61 0.57
N ALA A 122 6.58 -2.77 1.20
CA ALA A 122 5.88 -1.63 1.82
C ALA A 122 6.69 -1.00 2.96
N ARG A 123 7.36 -1.81 3.80
CA ARG A 123 8.26 -1.32 4.85
C ARG A 123 9.50 -0.65 4.27
N LEU A 124 10.07 -1.23 3.21
CA LEU A 124 11.20 -0.66 2.51
C LEU A 124 10.87 0.70 1.88
N ASP A 125 9.71 0.82 1.23
CA ASP A 125 9.25 2.07 0.62
C ASP A 125 9.15 3.20 1.66
N ALA A 126 8.53 2.91 2.81
CA ALA A 126 8.46 3.84 3.93
C ALA A 126 9.86 4.22 4.46
N ALA A 127 10.75 3.23 4.62
CA ALA A 127 12.12 3.45 5.09
C ALA A 127 12.94 4.33 4.11
N ILE A 128 12.81 4.11 2.81
CA ILE A 128 13.46 4.93 1.77
C ILE A 128 12.96 6.38 1.83
N GLY A 129 11.68 6.59 2.14
CA GLY A 129 11.11 7.91 2.37
C GLY A 129 11.75 8.68 3.53
N LEU A 130 12.30 7.98 4.54
CA LEU A 130 12.99 8.60 5.67
C LEU A 130 14.40 9.10 5.33
N ILE A 131 15.03 8.56 4.28
CA ILE A 131 16.39 8.87 3.90
C ILE A 131 16.41 10.14 3.06
N GLU A 132 17.21 11.13 3.45
CA GLU A 132 17.39 12.40 2.73
C GLU A 132 18.33 12.28 1.52
N ASP A 133 18.01 11.37 0.59
CA ASP A 133 18.78 11.15 -0.64
C ASP A 133 17.85 11.10 -1.87
N ALA A 134 17.92 12.14 -2.70
CA ALA A 134 17.06 12.25 -3.89
C ALA A 134 17.42 11.22 -4.97
N GLY A 135 18.71 10.86 -5.11
CA GLY A 135 19.17 9.89 -6.10
C GLY A 135 18.66 8.48 -5.78
N LEU A 136 18.71 8.11 -4.50
CA LEU A 136 18.21 6.84 -4.00
C LEU A 136 16.68 6.73 -4.18
N ARG A 137 15.92 7.76 -3.81
CA ARG A 137 14.46 7.78 -4.01
C ARG A 137 14.09 7.66 -5.50
N GLU A 138 14.85 8.31 -6.37
CA GLU A 138 14.62 8.23 -7.81
C GLU A 138 14.97 6.84 -8.39
N GLY A 139 16.07 6.24 -7.93
CA GLY A 139 16.40 4.84 -8.25
C GLY A 139 15.29 3.87 -7.85
N TRP A 140 14.76 4.03 -6.64
CA TRP A 140 13.66 3.23 -6.12
C TRP A 140 12.37 3.40 -6.94
N ARG A 141 11.98 4.65 -7.26
CA ARG A 141 10.82 4.92 -8.13
C ARG A 141 10.94 4.27 -9.50
N ARG A 142 12.14 4.30 -10.12
CA ARG A 142 12.37 3.59 -11.39
C ARG A 142 12.19 2.08 -11.24
N ALA A 143 12.69 1.48 -10.16
CA ALA A 143 12.51 0.06 -9.89
C ALA A 143 11.02 -0.31 -9.72
N LEU A 144 10.26 0.49 -8.95
CA LEU A 144 8.81 0.34 -8.82
C LEU A 144 8.08 0.48 -10.17
N ALA A 145 8.46 1.46 -11.00
CA ALA A 145 7.90 1.63 -12.33
C ALA A 145 8.15 0.42 -13.23
N HIS A 146 9.32 -0.22 -13.13
CA HIS A 146 9.58 -1.47 -13.84
C HIS A 146 8.69 -2.60 -13.33
N VAL A 147 8.55 -2.78 -12.01
CA VAL A 147 7.64 -3.81 -11.44
C VAL A 147 6.20 -3.59 -11.89
N ALA A 148 5.68 -2.35 -11.82
CA ALA A 148 4.30 -2.02 -12.20
C ALA A 148 3.99 -2.36 -13.66
N ASN A 149 4.97 -2.23 -14.56
CA ASN A 149 4.80 -2.46 -16.00
C ASN A 149 5.24 -3.85 -16.48
N ASP A 150 5.85 -4.67 -15.62
CA ASP A 150 6.30 -6.02 -15.98
C ASP A 150 5.09 -6.97 -16.10
N SER A 151 4.98 -7.68 -17.23
CA SER A 151 3.92 -8.65 -17.49
C SER A 151 4.07 -9.94 -16.69
N SER A 152 5.30 -10.29 -16.30
CA SER A 152 5.63 -11.50 -15.53
C SER A 152 5.64 -11.25 -14.02
N ALA A 153 5.55 -9.99 -13.57
CA ALA A 153 5.44 -9.67 -12.15
C ALA A 153 4.07 -10.09 -11.59
N HIS A 154 4.07 -10.56 -10.33
CA HIS A 154 2.84 -10.94 -9.66
C HIS A 154 1.86 -9.76 -9.56
N PRO A 155 0.56 -9.91 -9.90
CA PRO A 155 -0.41 -8.81 -9.92
C PRO A 155 -0.47 -8.00 -8.61
N LEU A 156 -0.41 -8.69 -7.46
CA LEU A 156 -0.30 -8.08 -6.13
C LEU A 156 0.83 -7.03 -6.00
N LEU A 157 2.01 -7.35 -6.51
CA LEU A 157 3.18 -6.47 -6.43
C LEU A 157 3.09 -5.32 -7.44
N LYS A 158 2.44 -5.55 -8.58
CA LYS A 158 2.13 -4.49 -9.56
C LYS A 158 1.17 -3.46 -8.98
N GLY A 159 0.14 -3.91 -8.26
CA GLY A 159 -0.77 -3.05 -7.53
C GLY A 159 -0.05 -2.20 -6.49
N LEU A 160 0.78 -2.84 -5.65
CA LEU A 160 1.61 -2.16 -4.64
C LEU A 160 2.52 -1.09 -5.28
N ALA A 161 3.23 -1.45 -6.36
CA ALA A 161 4.15 -0.53 -7.02
C ALA A 161 3.42 0.65 -7.67
N SER A 162 2.27 0.40 -8.31
CA SER A 162 1.43 1.45 -8.89
C SER A 162 0.93 2.42 -7.80
N ARG A 163 0.58 1.87 -6.63
CA ARG A 163 0.15 2.66 -5.48
C ARG A 163 1.28 3.53 -4.93
N ALA A 164 2.45 2.95 -4.69
CA ALA A 164 3.60 3.67 -4.19
C ALA A 164 4.01 4.82 -5.13
N LEU A 165 4.01 4.59 -6.44
CA LEU A 165 4.28 5.65 -7.43
C LEU A 165 3.28 6.81 -7.36
N TYR A 166 1.99 6.50 -7.19
CA TYR A 166 0.97 7.52 -6.98
C TYR A 166 1.20 8.30 -5.67
N ASP A 167 1.50 7.62 -4.56
CA ASP A 167 1.78 8.26 -3.27
C ASP A 167 3.04 9.15 -3.30
N HIS A 168 4.04 8.76 -4.09
CA HIS A 168 5.23 9.56 -4.34
C HIS A 168 4.99 10.78 -5.24
N GLY A 169 3.79 10.92 -5.80
CA GLY A 169 3.42 11.98 -6.74
C GLY A 169 4.14 11.89 -8.10
N THR A 170 4.69 10.72 -8.45
CA THR A 170 5.41 10.53 -9.73
C THR A 170 4.47 10.21 -10.88
N VAL A 171 3.28 9.69 -10.56
CA VAL A 171 2.25 9.29 -11.51
C VAL A 171 1.00 10.14 -11.27
N SER A 172 0.47 10.71 -12.34
CA SER A 172 -0.74 11.52 -12.30
C SER A 172 -1.99 10.68 -11.96
N PRO A 173 -3.04 11.30 -11.39
CA PRO A 173 -4.33 10.66 -11.20
C PRO A 173 -4.87 9.94 -12.45
N GLU A 174 -4.68 10.53 -13.62
CA GLU A 174 -5.13 10.00 -14.90
C GLU A 174 -4.36 8.74 -15.30
N GLN A 175 -3.03 8.74 -15.11
CA GLN A 175 -2.19 7.56 -15.36
C GLN A 175 -2.53 6.42 -14.38
N THR A 176 -2.81 6.75 -13.12
CA THR A 176 -3.28 5.78 -12.11
C THR A 176 -4.63 5.18 -12.49
N ALA A 177 -5.58 6.02 -12.95
CA ALA A 177 -6.88 5.55 -13.44
C ALA A 177 -6.73 4.60 -14.65
N LEU A 178 -5.80 4.91 -15.56
CA LEU A 178 -5.51 4.05 -16.70
C LEU A 178 -4.84 2.73 -16.29
N ALA A 179 -4.00 2.71 -15.25
CA ALA A 179 -3.42 1.49 -14.70
C ALA A 179 -4.50 0.60 -14.05
N LEU A 180 -5.38 1.21 -13.24
CA LEU A 180 -6.55 0.55 -12.62
C LEU A 180 -7.47 -0.07 -13.69
N SER A 181 -7.83 0.71 -14.71
CA SER A 181 -8.72 0.26 -15.79
C SER A 181 -8.13 -0.92 -16.58
N ARG A 182 -6.82 -0.91 -16.82
CA ARG A 182 -6.12 -2.01 -17.50
C ARG A 182 -6.10 -3.28 -16.65
N ALA A 183 -5.76 -3.15 -15.37
CA ALA A 183 -5.63 -4.28 -14.44
C ALA A 183 -6.98 -4.96 -14.14
N LEU A 184 -8.08 -4.21 -14.23
CA LEU A 184 -9.44 -4.70 -13.93
C LEU A 184 -10.30 -4.88 -15.19
N SER A 185 -9.67 -4.95 -16.36
CA SER A 185 -10.38 -5.21 -17.62
C SER A 185 -10.93 -6.64 -17.69
N HIS A 186 -12.01 -6.85 -18.45
CA HIS A 186 -12.68 -8.16 -18.58
C HIS A 186 -11.77 -9.27 -19.10
N SER A 187 -10.69 -8.92 -19.82
CA SER A 187 -9.70 -9.88 -20.34
C SER A 187 -8.73 -10.40 -19.29
N VAL A 188 -8.67 -9.78 -18.10
CA VAL A 188 -7.79 -10.20 -17.01
C VAL A 188 -8.52 -11.24 -16.15
N PRO A 189 -7.87 -12.37 -15.80
CA PRO A 189 -8.45 -13.35 -14.90
C PRO A 189 -8.89 -12.72 -13.56
N THR A 190 -10.07 -13.08 -13.08
CA THR A 190 -10.68 -12.51 -11.85
C THR A 190 -9.74 -12.56 -10.65
N LEU A 191 -8.96 -13.64 -10.50
CA LEU A 191 -8.00 -13.78 -9.42
C LEU A 191 -6.86 -12.75 -9.52
N GLU A 192 -6.30 -12.56 -10.72
CA GLU A 192 -5.22 -11.59 -10.96
C GLU A 192 -5.70 -10.15 -10.76
N ALA A 193 -6.90 -9.84 -11.23
CA ALA A 193 -7.55 -8.55 -11.01
C ALA A 193 -7.71 -8.26 -9.50
N GLY A 194 -8.13 -9.26 -8.71
CA GLY A 194 -8.26 -9.12 -7.27
C GLY A 194 -6.94 -8.97 -6.54
N ASP A 195 -5.92 -9.74 -6.92
CA ASP A 195 -4.59 -9.58 -6.35
C ASP A 195 -4.02 -8.18 -6.66
N TRP A 196 -4.18 -7.67 -7.89
CA TRP A 196 -3.77 -6.31 -8.22
C TRP A 196 -4.50 -5.25 -7.38
N LEU A 197 -5.82 -5.38 -7.23
CA LEU A 197 -6.62 -4.45 -6.43
C LEU A 197 -6.24 -4.51 -4.95
N ASP A 198 -6.02 -5.71 -4.39
CA ASP A 198 -5.54 -5.91 -3.02
C ASP A 198 -4.17 -5.28 -2.79
N GLY A 199 -3.31 -5.33 -3.81
CA GLY A 199 -1.99 -4.69 -3.81
C GLY A 199 -2.07 -3.18 -3.82
N PHE A 200 -2.97 -2.64 -4.64
CA PHE A 200 -3.15 -1.20 -4.84
C PHE A 200 -3.85 -0.50 -3.66
N LEU A 201 -4.87 -1.14 -3.09
CA LEU A 201 -5.59 -0.59 -1.93
C LEU A 201 -4.84 -0.80 -0.62
N GLY A 202 -3.98 -1.82 -0.54
CA GLY A 202 -3.31 -2.19 0.70
C GLY A 202 -4.26 -2.82 1.72
N GLN A 203 -3.83 -2.90 2.98
CA GLN A 203 -4.59 -3.53 4.07
C GLN A 203 -5.45 -2.55 4.88
N SER A 204 -5.39 -1.24 4.60
CA SER A 204 -6.17 -0.25 5.36
C SER A 204 -6.96 0.65 4.43
N GLY A 205 -8.27 0.71 4.68
CA GLY A 205 -9.19 1.60 3.98
C GLY A 205 -9.00 3.07 4.38
N GLN A 206 -8.16 3.37 5.38
CA GLN A 206 -7.89 4.75 5.81
C GLN A 206 -7.40 5.63 4.69
N VAL A 207 -6.59 5.09 3.79
CA VAL A 207 -6.04 5.90 2.71
C VAL A 207 -7.13 6.36 1.75
N LEU A 208 -8.10 5.48 1.45
CA LEU A 208 -9.30 5.87 0.72
C LEU A 208 -10.18 6.84 1.50
N LEU A 209 -10.12 6.93 2.83
CA LEU A 209 -10.86 7.96 3.59
C LEU A 209 -10.24 9.34 3.48
N HIS A 210 -8.92 9.43 3.29
CA HIS A 210 -8.19 10.70 3.34
C HIS A 210 -7.93 11.26 1.94
N ASP A 211 -7.69 10.39 0.95
CA ASP A 211 -7.39 10.81 -0.41
C ASP A 211 -8.65 10.90 -1.29
N HIS A 212 -9.13 12.13 -1.48
CA HIS A 212 -10.26 12.42 -2.37
C HIS A 212 -9.96 12.15 -3.85
N ALA A 213 -8.74 12.43 -4.31
CA ALA A 213 -8.39 12.23 -5.71
C ALA A 213 -8.46 10.73 -6.04
N LEU A 214 -7.91 9.89 -5.17
CA LEU A 214 -7.96 8.44 -5.32
C LEU A 214 -9.38 7.89 -5.26
N ARG A 215 -10.22 8.35 -4.32
CA ARG A 215 -11.64 7.99 -4.30
C ARG A 215 -12.34 8.32 -5.61
N ARG A 216 -12.08 9.52 -6.15
CA ARG A 216 -12.67 9.96 -7.41
C ARG A 216 -12.20 9.10 -8.59
N ILE A 217 -10.94 8.67 -8.61
CA ILE A 217 -10.43 7.75 -9.65
C ILE A 217 -11.24 6.44 -9.63
N ILE A 218 -11.45 5.85 -8.45
CA ILE A 218 -12.20 4.61 -8.31
C ILE A 218 -13.68 4.82 -8.66
N ASP A 219 -14.28 5.94 -8.24
CA ASP A 219 -15.68 6.26 -8.53
C ASP A 219 -15.93 6.48 -10.03
N ILE A 220 -15.07 7.26 -10.70
CA ILE A 220 -15.13 7.47 -12.16
C ILE A 220 -14.96 6.14 -12.90
N TRP A 221 -14.00 5.33 -12.46
CA TRP A 221 -13.78 4.01 -13.05
C TRP A 221 -15.02 3.13 -12.87
N LEU A 222 -15.56 3.01 -11.66
CA LEU A 222 -16.78 2.23 -11.39
C LEU A 222 -17.98 2.69 -12.22
N ALA A 223 -18.15 4.00 -12.38
CA ALA A 223 -19.23 4.57 -13.17
C ALA A 223 -19.08 4.34 -14.69
N ALA A 224 -17.87 4.04 -15.16
CA ALA A 224 -17.57 3.80 -16.57
C ALA A 224 -17.67 2.32 -16.97
N ILE A 225 -17.87 1.41 -16.01
CA ILE A 225 -17.96 -0.03 -16.24
C ILE A 225 -19.40 -0.40 -16.65
N ASP A 226 -19.53 -1.30 -17.63
CA ASP A 226 -20.83 -1.87 -18.01
C ASP A 226 -21.37 -2.88 -16.99
N ASP A 227 -22.68 -3.15 -17.03
CA ASP A 227 -23.36 -4.03 -16.07
C ASP A 227 -22.75 -5.45 -16.01
N GLU A 228 -22.27 -5.98 -17.13
CA GLU A 228 -21.72 -7.33 -17.20
C GLU A 228 -20.34 -7.41 -16.53
N ALA A 229 -19.43 -6.46 -16.83
CA ALA A 229 -18.17 -6.38 -16.11
C ALA A 229 -18.36 -6.10 -14.64
N PHE A 230 -19.29 -5.21 -14.29
CA PHE A 230 -19.53 -4.86 -12.89
C PHE A 230 -19.87 -6.11 -12.09
N ASN A 231 -20.80 -6.93 -12.60
CA ASN A 231 -21.16 -8.20 -11.97
C ASN A 231 -19.99 -9.19 -11.88
N ASN A 232 -19.13 -9.24 -12.90
CA ASN A 232 -17.93 -10.10 -12.89
C ASN A 232 -16.85 -9.62 -11.90
N LEU A 233 -16.79 -8.31 -11.62
CA LEU A 233 -15.83 -7.68 -10.70
C LEU A 233 -16.32 -7.67 -9.24
N LEU A 234 -17.63 -7.82 -8.99
CA LEU A 234 -18.19 -7.82 -7.62
C LEU A 234 -17.50 -8.77 -6.64
N PRO A 235 -17.19 -10.04 -6.99
CA PRO A 235 -16.50 -10.95 -6.07
C PRO A 235 -15.12 -10.43 -5.66
N VAL A 236 -14.40 -9.84 -6.61
CA VAL A 236 -13.06 -9.26 -6.42
C VAL A 236 -13.14 -8.04 -5.52
N MET A 237 -14.03 -7.10 -5.84
CA MET A 237 -14.23 -5.92 -5.02
C MET A 237 -14.62 -6.32 -3.59
N ARG A 238 -15.58 -7.24 -3.45
CA ARG A 238 -16.01 -7.73 -2.13
C ARG A 238 -14.83 -8.30 -1.34
N ARG A 239 -13.94 -9.06 -1.98
CA ARG A 239 -12.71 -9.57 -1.34
C ARG A 239 -11.80 -8.42 -0.90
N ALA A 240 -11.48 -7.49 -1.79
CA ALA A 240 -10.58 -6.38 -1.48
C ALA A 240 -11.10 -5.49 -0.34
N PHE A 241 -12.37 -5.08 -0.40
CA PHE A 241 -13.01 -4.27 0.65
C PHE A 241 -13.29 -5.05 1.94
N SER A 242 -13.26 -6.39 1.94
CA SER A 242 -13.46 -7.19 3.16
C SER A 242 -12.28 -7.09 4.14
N SER A 243 -11.09 -6.72 3.64
CA SER A 243 -9.91 -6.45 4.47
C SER A 243 -10.08 -5.22 5.36
N PHE A 244 -10.96 -4.28 4.97
CA PHE A 244 -11.22 -3.07 5.74
C PHE A 244 -12.09 -3.37 6.95
N ASP A 245 -11.81 -2.70 8.07
CA ASP A 245 -12.62 -2.88 9.26
C ASP A 245 -14.04 -2.29 9.09
N ARG A 246 -14.97 -2.68 9.96
CA ARG A 246 -16.38 -2.25 9.86
C ARG A 246 -16.54 -0.73 10.01
N SER A 247 -15.69 -0.09 10.81
CA SER A 247 -15.72 1.35 11.04
C SER A 247 -15.18 2.13 9.84
N GLU A 248 -14.11 1.66 9.20
CA GLU A 248 -13.54 2.21 7.97
C GLU A 248 -14.57 2.16 6.84
N ARG A 249 -15.22 1.01 6.64
CA ARG A 249 -16.28 0.86 5.63
C ARG A 249 -17.45 1.81 5.85
N ARG A 250 -17.90 1.96 7.11
CA ARG A 250 -18.98 2.91 7.44
C ARG A 250 -18.57 4.34 7.11
N ARG A 251 -17.39 4.77 7.57
CA ARG A 251 -16.88 6.12 7.31
C ARG A 251 -16.73 6.41 5.81
N LEU A 252 -16.32 5.41 5.02
CA LEU A 252 -16.17 5.56 3.57
C LEU A 252 -17.53 5.80 2.92
N LEU A 253 -18.54 5.02 3.31
CA LEU A 253 -19.91 5.21 2.84
C LEU A 253 -20.48 6.57 3.27
N ASP A 254 -20.24 7.01 4.51
CA ASP A 254 -20.69 8.31 5.01
C ASP A 254 -20.02 9.48 4.25
N GLU A 255 -18.74 9.33 3.88
CA GLU A 255 -18.00 10.31 3.10
C GLU A 255 -18.50 10.39 1.64
N LEU A 256 -18.76 9.23 1.01
CA LEU A 256 -19.35 9.16 -0.33
C LEU A 256 -20.79 9.72 -0.36
N ALA A 257 -21.57 9.47 0.69
CA ALA A 257 -22.92 10.02 0.83
C ALA A 257 -22.92 11.54 0.99
N ARG A 258 -21.91 12.11 1.66
CA ARG A 258 -21.71 13.57 1.76
C ARG A 258 -21.25 14.20 0.45
N GLN A 259 -20.51 13.46 -0.38
CA GLN A 259 -19.97 13.95 -1.66
C GLN A 259 -20.96 13.81 -2.82
N ARG A 260 -21.98 12.96 -2.73
CA ARG A 260 -23.17 13.10 -3.57
C ARG A 260 -23.91 14.35 -3.10
N PRO A 261 -23.90 15.46 -3.86
CA PRO A 261 -24.93 16.46 -3.61
C PRO A 261 -26.24 15.70 -3.77
N LEU A 262 -27.21 15.93 -2.88
CA LEU A 262 -28.58 15.67 -3.27
C LEU A 262 -28.77 16.38 -4.62
N ALA A 263 -28.80 15.61 -5.71
CA ALA A 263 -29.39 16.03 -6.95
C ALA A 263 -30.92 16.08 -6.74
N VAL A 264 -31.33 16.82 -5.71
CA VAL A 264 -32.59 17.54 -5.72
C VAL A 264 -32.24 18.79 -6.52
N SER A 265 -32.31 18.66 -7.84
CA SER A 265 -32.54 19.80 -8.70
C SER A 265 -33.91 20.36 -8.33
N THR A 266 -33.99 21.14 -7.25
CA THR A 266 -34.98 22.22 -7.19
C THR A 266 -34.47 23.28 -8.16
N THR A 267 -34.72 23.04 -9.45
CA THR A 267 -34.86 24.11 -10.41
C THR A 267 -35.97 25.00 -9.87
N THR A 268 -35.58 26.06 -9.16
CA THR A 268 -36.47 27.17 -8.86
C THR A 268 -36.53 27.99 -10.13
N ASP A 269 -37.10 27.39 -11.18
CA ASP A 269 -37.50 28.13 -12.36
C ASP A 269 -38.72 28.92 -11.96
N THR A 270 -38.55 30.23 -11.87
CA THR A 270 -39.59 31.17 -11.46
C THR A 270 -40.49 31.42 -12.66
N ALA A 271 -41.31 30.42 -12.98
CA ALA A 271 -42.44 30.55 -13.90
C ALA A 271 -43.73 30.36 -13.09
N PRO A 272 -44.78 31.17 -13.32
CA PRO A 272 -46.00 31.13 -12.52
C PRO A 272 -46.66 29.75 -12.62
N LEU A 273 -46.90 29.16 -11.45
CA LEU A 273 -47.56 27.87 -11.25
C LEU A 273 -48.92 27.85 -11.96
N GLN A 274 -49.02 27.07 -13.04
CA GLN A 274 -50.31 26.55 -13.49
C GLN A 274 -50.75 25.45 -12.51
N PRO A 275 -52.03 25.43 -12.09
CA PRO A 275 -52.53 24.38 -11.22
C PRO A 275 -52.38 23.02 -11.92
N LEU A 276 -51.71 22.07 -11.26
CA LEU A 276 -51.57 20.69 -11.71
C LEU A 276 -52.96 20.07 -11.91
N ALA A 277 -53.33 19.91 -13.18
CA ALA A 277 -54.34 18.94 -13.57
C ALA A 277 -53.76 17.54 -13.33
N GLN A 278 -54.25 16.89 -12.27
CA GLN A 278 -54.37 15.44 -12.10
C GLN A 278 -53.19 14.59 -12.60
N LEU A 279 -52.15 14.48 -11.76
CA LEU A 279 -51.31 13.28 -11.75
C LEU A 279 -52.21 12.08 -11.36
N PRO A 280 -52.07 10.90 -12.00
CA PRO A 280 -52.78 9.71 -11.58
C PRO A 280 -52.35 9.34 -10.16
N THR A 281 -53.19 9.69 -9.19
CA THR A 281 -53.05 9.30 -7.80
C THR A 281 -53.26 7.80 -7.69
N GLY A 282 -52.21 7.10 -7.25
CA GLY A 282 -52.29 5.72 -6.76
C GLY A 282 -52.30 4.65 -7.84
N THR A 283 -51.12 4.21 -8.28
CA THR A 283 -51.00 2.82 -8.72
C THR A 283 -51.07 1.96 -7.46
N ALA A 284 -52.06 1.06 -7.38
CA ALA A 284 -52.18 0.09 -6.29
C ALA A 284 -50.88 -0.70 -6.05
N ASP A 285 -50.06 -0.82 -7.11
CA ASP A 285 -48.74 -1.44 -7.11
C ASP A 285 -47.73 -0.72 -6.20
N PHE A 286 -47.80 0.62 -6.09
CA PHE A 286 -46.90 1.39 -5.22
C PHE A 286 -47.26 1.21 -3.74
N GLU A 287 -48.56 1.19 -3.40
CA GLU A 287 -48.99 0.85 -2.03
C GLU A 287 -48.64 -0.59 -1.65
N ALA A 288 -48.73 -1.53 -2.60
CA ALA A 288 -48.33 -2.92 -2.38
C ALA A 288 -46.82 -3.10 -2.18
N ALA A 289 -45.98 -2.25 -2.80
CA ALA A 289 -44.52 -2.31 -2.67
C ALA A 289 -43.97 -1.58 -1.42
N LEU A 290 -44.78 -0.73 -0.78
CA LEU A 290 -44.39 0.10 0.36
C LEU A 290 -43.85 -0.70 1.57
N PRO A 291 -44.45 -1.85 1.97
CA PRO A 291 -43.94 -2.63 3.10
C PRO A 291 -42.54 -3.19 2.84
N LEU A 292 -42.28 -3.59 1.60
CA LEU A 292 -41.01 -4.18 1.19
C LEU A 292 -39.91 -3.10 1.10
N LEU A 293 -40.25 -1.92 0.58
CA LEU A 293 -39.37 -0.76 0.59
C LEU A 293 -39.02 -0.29 2.01
N LEU A 294 -39.99 -0.26 2.93
CA LEU A 294 -39.75 0.11 4.33
C LEU A 294 -38.85 -0.91 5.05
N THR A 295 -39.00 -2.20 4.73
CA THR A 295 -38.15 -3.28 5.26
C THR A 295 -36.72 -3.17 4.74
N ILE A 296 -36.55 -2.89 3.44
CA ILE A 296 -35.21 -2.70 2.82
C ILE A 296 -34.52 -1.46 3.40
N LEU A 297 -35.29 -0.39 3.65
CA LEU A 297 -34.78 0.88 4.18
C LEU A 297 -34.62 0.89 5.71
N GLY A 298 -34.97 -0.19 6.41
CA GLY A 298 -34.85 -0.30 7.87
C GLY A 298 -35.70 0.71 8.64
N ALA A 299 -36.77 1.23 8.02
CA ALA A 299 -37.66 2.20 8.63
C ALA A 299 -38.83 1.47 9.30
N ASP A 300 -38.66 1.07 10.56
CA ASP A 300 -39.75 0.58 11.40
C ASP A 300 -40.81 1.68 11.53
N ARG A 301 -42.02 1.44 11.04
CA ARG A 301 -43.15 2.33 11.34
C ARG A 301 -43.48 2.18 12.82
N PRO A 302 -43.64 3.27 13.60
CA PRO A 302 -44.32 3.16 14.88
C PRO A 302 -45.76 2.70 14.62
N MET A 303 -46.18 1.65 15.33
CA MET A 303 -47.57 1.22 15.45
C MET A 303 -48.46 2.43 15.73
N LYS A 304 -49.39 2.72 14.81
CA LYS A 304 -50.60 3.46 15.15
C LYS A 304 -51.61 2.46 15.69
N ASP A 305 -51.60 2.25 17.00
CA ASP A 305 -52.80 1.85 17.71
C ASP A 305 -53.69 3.06 17.99
N ALA A 306 -55.00 2.78 18.00
CA ALA A 306 -56.13 3.58 18.46
C ALA A 306 -56.67 4.68 17.54
N ASN A 307 -57.82 4.42 16.88
CA ASN A 307 -59.15 4.77 17.42
C ASN A 307 -60.18 5.03 16.28
N ARG A 308 -60.94 4.00 15.88
CA ARG A 308 -62.40 4.00 15.70
C ARG A 308 -62.91 2.63 15.30
#